data_AF-A0A2P2CXW6-F1
#
_entry.id   AF-A0A2P2CXW6-F1
#
_cell.length_a   1.000
_cell.length_b   1.000
_cell.length_c   1.000
_cell.angle_alpha   90.00
_cell.angle_beta   90.00
_cell.angle_gamma   90.00
#
_symmetry.space_group_name_H-M   'P 1'
#
loop_
_entity.id
_entity.type
_entity.pdbx_description
1 polymer ?
#
loop_
_entity_poly.entity_id
_entity_poly.type
_entity_poly.pdbx_seq_one_letter_code
_entity_poly.pdbx_strand_id
1 'polypeptide(L)' 'MGNSLRTFLDFVHTEKANHPQFILSIEKEDPNFLQNWFLTIGYDVSTWECSKVIETFKTTLSHKTRDGVPSTLH' A
#
# COMPACT_ATOMS: atom_id res chain seq x y z
N MET A 1 -9.88 17.62 -10.44
CA MET A 1 -9.61 17.29 -9.02
C MET A 1 -8.29 16.55 -8.95
N GLY A 2 -7.33 17.01 -8.14
CA GLY A 2 -6.08 16.29 -7.91
C GLY A 2 -5.94 16.03 -6.41
N ASN A 3 -6.15 14.78 -5.98
CA ASN A 3 -5.96 14.35 -4.60
C ASN A 3 -5.37 12.92 -4.57
N SER A 4 -4.35 12.67 -5.37
CA SER A 4 -3.67 11.38 -5.48
C SER A 4 -3.05 10.87 -4.17
N LEU A 5 -2.42 11.76 -3.39
CA LEU A 5 -1.73 11.38 -2.15
C LEU A 5 -2.62 11.42 -0.89
N ARG A 6 -3.59 12.36 -0.84
CA ARG A 6 -4.48 12.51 0.33
C ARG A 6 -5.46 11.37 0.45
N THR A 7 -5.95 10.87 -0.69
CA THR A 7 -6.83 9.71 -0.78
C THR A 7 -6.12 8.42 -0.34
N PHE A 8 -4.81 8.32 -0.55
CA PHE A 8 -3.99 7.20 -0.11
C PHE A 8 -3.82 7.13 1.41
N LEU A 9 -3.48 8.24 2.07
CA LEU A 9 -3.40 8.27 3.54
C LEU A 9 -4.75 7.96 4.16
N ASP A 10 -5.82 8.51 3.60
CA ASP A 10 -7.18 8.19 4.05
C ASP A 10 -7.47 6.69 3.90
N PHE A 11 -7.12 6.11 2.74
CA PHE A 11 -7.30 4.69 2.47
C PHE A 11 -6.47 3.78 3.40
N VAL A 12 -5.19 4.10 3.67
CA VAL A 12 -4.35 3.31 4.59
C VAL A 12 -4.83 3.40 6.03
N HIS A 13 -5.36 4.57 6.41
CA HIS A 13 -5.96 4.77 7.73
C HIS A 13 -7.35 4.15 7.85
N THR A 14 -8.02 3.85 6.74
CA THR A 14 -9.28 3.10 6.74
C THR A 14 -9.05 1.59 6.86
N GLU A 15 -10.06 0.87 7.34
CA GLU A 15 -10.05 -0.60 7.50
C GLU A 15 -9.75 -1.38 6.21
N LYS A 16 -9.75 -0.69 5.05
CA LYS A 16 -9.49 -1.24 3.72
C LYS A 16 -8.04 -1.69 3.51
N ALA A 17 -7.07 -1.21 4.31
CA ALA A 17 -5.68 -1.65 4.24
C ALA A 17 -5.49 -3.14 4.64
N ASN A 18 -6.47 -3.73 5.34
CA ASN A 18 -6.48 -5.16 5.69
C ASN A 18 -7.28 -6.00 4.67
N HIS A 19 -7.75 -5.41 3.57
CA HIS A 19 -8.54 -6.14 2.60
C HIS A 19 -7.69 -7.20 1.89
N PRO A 20 -8.17 -8.46 1.73
CA PRO A 20 -7.38 -9.52 1.12
C PRO A 20 -6.87 -9.16 -0.27
N GLN A 21 -7.69 -8.48 -1.08
CA GLN A 21 -7.28 -8.04 -2.42
C GLN A 21 -6.17 -6.98 -2.38
N PHE A 22 -6.19 -6.07 -1.41
CA PHE A 22 -5.12 -5.10 -1.24
C PHE A 22 -3.81 -5.81 -0.91
N ILE A 23 -3.80 -6.67 0.12
CA ILE A 23 -2.63 -7.44 0.55
C ILE A 23 -2.08 -8.28 -0.62
N LEU A 24 -2.95 -9.01 -1.32
CA LEU A 24 -2.58 -9.78 -2.52
C LEU A 24 -1.93 -8.93 -3.60
N SER A 25 -2.37 -7.68 -3.78
CA SER A 25 -1.78 -6.75 -4.75
C SER A 25 -0.35 -6.37 -4.37
N ILE A 26 -0.11 -6.15 -3.06
CA ILE A 26 1.22 -5.85 -2.52
C ILE A 26 2.15 -7.06 -2.65
N GLU A 27 1.67 -8.26 -2.30
CA GLU A 27 2.46 -9.49 -2.38
C GLU A 27 2.83 -9.88 -3.81
N LYS A 28 1.90 -9.67 -4.77
CA LYS A 28 2.14 -9.95 -6.19
C LYS A 28 2.94 -8.86 -6.89
N GLU A 29 3.14 -7.71 -6.23
CA GLU A 29 3.77 -6.53 -6.82
C GLU A 29 3.13 -6.09 -8.13
N ASP A 30 1.81 -6.28 -8.25
CA ASP A 30 1.07 -6.00 -9.47
C ASP A 30 0.28 -4.68 -9.34
N PRO A 31 0.78 -3.58 -9.91
CA PRO A 31 0.12 -2.28 -9.82
C PRO A 31 -1.19 -2.21 -10.62
N ASN A 32 -1.37 -3.05 -11.65
CA ASN A 32 -2.61 -3.08 -12.44
C ASN A 32 -3.73 -3.77 -11.64
N PHE A 33 -3.39 -4.81 -10.90
CA PHE A 33 -4.31 -5.50 -10.00
C PHE A 33 -4.78 -4.56 -8.89
N LEU A 34 -3.85 -3.80 -8.30
CA LEU A 34 -4.17 -2.79 -7.30
C LEU A 34 -5.05 -1.67 -7.87
N GLN A 35 -4.72 -1.18 -9.06
CA GLN A 35 -5.49 -0.14 -9.75
C GLN A 35 -6.93 -0.61 -10.04
N ASN A 36 -7.10 -1.81 -10.59
CA ASN A 36 -8.42 -2.39 -10.84
C ASN A 36 -9.24 -2.45 -9.55
N TRP A 37 -8.63 -2.86 -8.45
CA TRP A 37 -9.32 -2.88 -7.17
C TRP A 37 -9.76 -1.47 -6.74
N PHE A 38 -8.87 -0.47 -6.79
CA PHE A 38 -9.25 0.92 -6.51
C PHE A 38 -10.41 1.42 -7.38
N LEU A 39 -10.41 1.09 -8.68
CA LEU A 39 -11.52 1.42 -9.57
C LEU A 39 -12.83 0.75 -9.14
N THR A 40 -12.79 -0.51 -8.68
CA THR A 40 -14.00 -1.22 -8.19
C THR A 40 -14.61 -0.59 -6.94
N ILE A 41 -13.80 0.06 -6.10
CA ILE A 41 -14.27 0.77 -4.90
C ILE A 41 -14.50 2.28 -5.14
N GLY A 42 -14.43 2.73 -6.39
CA GLY A 42 -14.80 4.09 -6.81
C GLY A 42 -13.68 5.12 -6.74
N TYR A 43 -12.42 4.69 -6.64
CA TYR A 43 -11.26 5.57 -6.62
C TYR A 43 -10.58 5.61 -7.99
N ASP A 44 -10.36 6.82 -8.50
CA ASP A 44 -9.59 7.07 -9.71
C ASP A 44 -8.10 7.20 -9.35
N VAL A 45 -7.32 6.18 -9.66
CA VAL A 45 -5.88 6.12 -9.38
C VAL A 45 -5.12 5.66 -10.62
N SER A 46 -3.92 6.20 -10.77
CA SER A 46 -3.01 5.84 -11.87
C SER A 46 -2.17 4.60 -11.50
N THR A 47 -1.77 3.82 -12.50
CA THR A 47 -0.87 2.67 -12.32
C THR A 47 0.44 3.07 -11.63
N TRP A 48 0.96 4.27 -11.94
CA TRP A 48 2.16 4.81 -11.27
C TRP A 48 1.96 5.05 -9.77
N GLU A 49 0.78 5.54 -9.36
CA GLU A 49 0.44 5.71 -7.95
C GLU A 49 0.39 4.35 -7.26
N CYS A 50 -0.24 3.35 -7.89
CA CYS A 50 -0.25 1.98 -7.40
C CYS A 50 1.15 1.37 -7.26
N SER A 51 2.07 1.62 -8.21
CA SER A 51 3.47 1.20 -8.07
C SER A 51 4.14 1.82 -6.85
N LYS A 52 3.91 3.12 -6.61
CA LYS A 52 4.44 3.80 -5.43
C LYS A 52 3.84 3.29 -4.13
N VAL A 53 2.57 2.88 -4.14
CA VAL A 53 1.92 2.23 -2.99
C VAL A 53 2.59 0.90 -2.66
N ILE A 54 2.80 0.03 -3.65
CA ILE A 54 3.47 -1.26 -3.47
C ILE A 54 4.89 -1.06 -2.91
N GLU A 55 5.66 -0.15 -3.50
CA GLU A 55 7.02 0.19 -3.06
C GLU A 55 7.05 0.68 -1.60
N THR A 56 6.13 1.58 -1.23
CA THR A 56 6.02 2.15 0.12
C THR A 56 5.56 1.10 1.13
N PHE A 57 4.58 0.27 0.80
CA PHE A 57 4.11 -0.78 1.71
C PHE A 57 5.19 -1.83 1.96
N LYS A 58 5.94 -2.22 0.92
CA LYS A 58 7.06 -3.16 1.08
C LYS A 58 8.16 -2.61 1.98
N THR A 59 8.56 -1.35 1.81
CA THR A 59 9.57 -0.73 2.68
C THR A 59 9.08 -0.58 4.12
N THR A 60 7.81 -0.22 4.32
CA THR A 60 7.21 -0.08 5.66
C THR A 60 7.02 -1.43 6.36
N LEU A 61 6.55 -2.46 5.65
CA LEU A 61 6.48 -3.84 6.16
C LEU A 61 7.87 -4.38 6.47
N SER A 62 8.84 -4.17 5.58
CA SER A 62 10.23 -4.60 5.79
C SER A 62 10.88 -3.93 7.00
N HIS A 63 10.54 -2.67 7.29
CA HIS A 63 10.91 -2.01 8.55
C HIS A 63 10.18 -2.60 9.76
N LYS A 64 8.89 -2.94 9.64
CA LYS A 64 8.12 -3.55 10.74
C LYS A 64 8.63 -4.95 11.13
N THR A 65 9.23 -5.70 10.21
CA THR A 65 9.90 -6.97 10.54
C THR A 65 11.29 -6.79 11.17
N ARG A 66 11.87 -5.59 11.13
CA ARG A 66 13.18 -5.27 11.73
C ARG A 66 13.11 -4.63 13.11
N ASP A 67 11.94 -4.16 13.54
CA ASP A 67 11.73 -3.62 14.89
C ASP A 67 11.52 -4.71 15.96
N GLY A 68 11.54 -5.99 15.57
CA GLY A 68 11.46 -7.14 16.48
C GLY A 68 12.80 -7.60 17.06
N VAL A 69 13.90 -6.93 16.75
CA VAL A 69 15.20 -7.19 17.38
C VAL A 69 15.67 -5.88 18.01
N PRO A 70 15.64 -5.73 19.36
CA PRO A 70 16.50 -4.73 19.95
C PRO A 70 17.91 -5.11 19.53
N SER A 71 18.50 -4.30 18.67
CA SER A 71 19.94 -4.29 18.47
C SER A 71 20.52 -3.91 19.82
N THR A 72 20.84 -4.91 20.65
CA THR A 72 21.66 -4.70 21.82
C THR A 72 23.03 -4.30 21.27
N LEU A 73 23.33 -3.02 21.52
CA LEU A 73 24.60 -2.38 21.25
C LEU A 73 25.77 -3.23 21.76
N HIS A 74 26.84 -3.21 20.96
CA HIS A 74 28.27 -3.15 21.31
C HIS A 74 28.82 -4.15 22.33
#